data_AF-A0A1F5HFY7-F1
#
_entry.id   AF-A0A1F5HFY7-F1
#
_cell.length_a   1.000
_cell.length_b   1.000
_cell.length_c   1.000
_cell.angle_alpha   90.00
_cell.angle_beta   90.00
_cell.angle_gamma   90.00
#
_symmetry.space_group_name_H-M   'P 1'
#
loop_
_entity.id
_entity.type
_entity.pdbx_description
1 polymer ?
#
loop_
_entity_poly.entity_id
_entity_poly.type
_entity_poly.pdbx_seq_one_letter_code
_entity_poly.pdbx_strand_id
1 'polypeptide(L)'
;MSLDVAEMDLSKAFDYGMGYVALSRLRSLEGLRLLGINEMAFRVNDEIGEMDMVFKKLSKEVASELGQIGTEELKLRHSTFLKGIISKESGIKSADTLKDLYNKFFGKK
;
A
#
# COMPACT_ATOMS: atom_id res chain seq x y z
N MET A 1 14.65 -3.11 4.30
CA MET A 1 15.66 -3.89 5.04
C MET A 1 14.92 -4.89 5.91
N SER A 2 15.22 -6.17 5.80
CA SER A 2 14.59 -7.26 6.56
C SER A 2 15.67 -8.19 7.11
N LEU A 3 15.50 -8.62 8.36
CA LEU A 3 16.44 -9.39 9.17
C LEU A 3 15.88 -10.79 9.40
N ASP A 4 16.75 -11.79 9.38
CA ASP A 4 16.39 -13.17 9.70
C ASP A 4 16.40 -13.42 11.21
N VAL A 5 17.38 -12.87 11.93
CA VAL A 5 17.54 -12.99 13.39
C VAL A 5 17.90 -11.63 13.97
N ALA A 6 17.39 -11.31 15.16
CA ALA A 6 17.75 -10.11 15.90
C ALA A 6 17.55 -10.29 17.42
N GLU A 7 18.47 -9.72 18.20
CA GLU A 7 18.27 -9.46 19.62
C GLU A 7 17.82 -8.00 19.80
N MET A 8 16.70 -7.78 20.50
CA MET A 8 16.08 -6.47 20.65
C MET A 8 15.68 -6.21 22.11
N ASP A 9 15.83 -4.97 22.58
CA ASP A 9 15.30 -4.51 23.87
C ASP A 9 14.30 -3.36 23.63
N LEU A 10 13.01 -3.67 23.80
CA LEU A 10 11.93 -2.70 23.65
C LEU A 10 11.52 -2.06 24.99
N SER A 11 12.20 -2.37 26.10
CA SER A 11 11.92 -1.75 27.41
C SER A 11 12.18 -0.25 27.42
N LYS A 12 12.99 0.23 26.47
CA LYS A 12 13.39 1.63 26.29
C LYS A 12 12.63 2.35 25.17
N ALA A 13 11.58 1.74 24.62
CA ALA A 13 10.74 2.43 23.64
C ALA A 13 10.09 3.66 24.30
N PHE A 14 10.19 4.82 23.65
CA PHE A 14 9.75 6.09 24.22
C PHE A 14 8.76 6.84 23.33
N ASP A 15 8.45 6.31 22.14
CA ASP A 15 7.54 6.92 21.18
C ASP A 15 6.61 5.88 20.53
N TYR A 16 5.51 6.37 19.97
CA TYR A 16 4.47 5.56 19.34
C TYR A 16 5.03 4.76 18.16
N GLY A 17 4.60 3.49 18.04
CA GLY A 17 4.96 2.63 16.92
C GLY A 17 6.41 2.15 16.88
N MET A 18 7.28 2.52 17.83
CA MET A 18 8.68 2.06 17.85
C MET A 18 8.80 0.53 17.88
N GLY A 19 7.97 -0.14 18.69
CA GLY A 19 7.94 -1.61 18.74
C GLY A 19 7.46 -2.23 17.43
N TYR A 20 6.46 -1.63 16.77
CA TYR A 20 6.03 -2.07 15.44
C TYR A 20 7.16 -1.93 14.42
N VAL A 21 7.85 -0.80 14.38
CA VAL A 21 8.99 -0.58 13.46
C VAL A 21 10.10 -1.58 13.72
N ALA A 22 10.46 -1.81 14.98
CA ALA A 22 11.49 -2.79 15.35
C ALA A 22 11.12 -4.20 14.88
N LEU A 23 9.91 -4.67 15.22
CA LEU A 23 9.47 -6.02 14.88
C LEU A 23 9.23 -6.22 13.37
N SER A 24 8.78 -5.19 12.64
CA SER A 24 8.58 -5.25 11.19
C SER A 24 9.87 -5.46 10.39
N ARG A 25 11.04 -5.34 11.03
CA ARG A 25 12.32 -5.68 10.40
C ARG A 25 12.53 -7.18 10.35
N LEU A 26 11.93 -7.98 11.22
CA LEU A 26 12.11 -9.43 11.23
C LEU A 26 11.22 -10.10 10.18
N ARG A 27 11.74 -11.15 9.53
CA ARG A 27 10.96 -11.99 8.62
C ARG A 27 10.07 -12.98 9.37
N SER A 28 10.51 -13.45 10.53
CA SER A 28 9.76 -14.35 11.41
C SER A 28 10.07 -14.06 12.89
N LEU A 29 9.15 -14.44 13.78
CA LEU A 29 9.35 -14.32 15.22
C LEU A 29 10.32 -15.37 15.78
N GLU A 30 10.59 -16.46 15.06
CA GLU A 30 11.55 -17.49 15.48
C GLU A 30 12.97 -16.94 15.62
N GLY A 31 13.32 -15.94 14.80
CA GLY A 31 14.61 -15.24 14.87
C GLY A 31 14.66 -14.13 15.92
N LEU A 32 13.61 -13.91 16.72
CA LEU A 32 13.57 -12.85 17.71
C LEU A 32 14.08 -13.33 19.07
N ARG A 33 15.04 -12.59 19.63
CA ARG A 33 15.34 -12.62 21.07
C ARG A 33 14.99 -11.27 21.70
N LEU A 34 13.96 -11.24 22.52
CA LEU A 34 13.48 -10.01 23.16
C LEU A 34 13.97 -9.93 24.61
N LEU A 35 14.73 -8.89 24.93
CA LEU A 35 15.31 -8.66 26.26
C LEU A 35 14.32 -8.01 27.24
N GLY A 36 13.38 -7.23 26.72
CA GLY A 36 12.40 -6.51 27.52
C GLY A 36 11.42 -5.74 26.65
N ILE A 37 10.30 -5.32 27.24
CA ILE A 37 9.27 -4.53 26.59
C ILE A 37 8.53 -3.65 27.61
N ASN A 38 8.06 -2.49 27.16
CA ASN A 38 7.14 -1.62 27.90
C ASN A 38 5.84 -1.39 27.12
N GLU A 39 4.85 -0.75 27.75
CA GLU A 39 3.58 -0.43 27.07
C GLU A 39 3.76 0.52 25.88
N MET A 40 4.71 1.46 25.98
CA MET A 40 4.93 2.48 24.97
C MET A 40 5.31 1.87 23.61
N ALA A 41 6.04 0.75 23.60
CA ALA A 41 6.48 0.06 22.40
C ALA A 41 5.34 -0.24 21.40
N PHE A 42 4.12 -0.46 21.90
CA PHE A 42 2.98 -0.86 21.07
C PHE A 42 1.80 0.13 21.09
N ARG A 43 1.93 1.30 21.74
CA ARG A 43 0.87 2.30 21.58
C ARG A 43 0.91 2.88 20.17
N VAL A 44 -0.27 3.14 19.65
CA VAL A 44 -0.49 3.86 18.40
C VAL A 44 -0.88 5.28 18.76
N ASN A 45 -0.44 6.25 17.97
CA ASN A 45 -0.87 7.63 18.13
C ASN A 45 -2.37 7.75 17.78
N ASP A 46 -3.15 8.39 18.65
CA ASP A 46 -4.61 8.48 18.52
C ASP A 46 -5.04 9.17 17.21
N GLU A 47 -4.37 10.26 16.80
CA GLU A 47 -4.68 10.99 15.55
C GLU A 47 -4.48 10.09 14.32
N ILE A 48 -3.45 9.24 14.35
CA ILE A 48 -3.19 8.27 13.27
C ILE A 48 -4.25 7.18 13.26
N GLY A 49 -4.69 6.72 14.44
CA GLY A 49 -5.77 5.75 14.57
C GLY A 49 -7.10 6.28 14.01
N GLU A 50 -7.44 7.53 14.33
CA GLU A 50 -8.63 8.20 13.80
C GLU A 50 -8.56 8.37 12.28
N MET A 51 -7.41 8.82 11.75
CA MET A 51 -7.21 9.00 10.32
C MET A 51 -7.30 7.67 9.55
N ASP A 52 -6.76 6.58 10.09
CA ASP A 52 -6.86 5.25 9.47
C ASP A 52 -8.32 4.78 9.37
N MET A 53 -9.17 5.08 10.35
CA MET A 53 -10.61 4.79 10.27
C MET A 53 -11.27 5.57 9.13
N VAL A 54 -10.91 6.85 8.94
CA VAL A 54 -11.39 7.67 7.83
C VAL A 54 -10.97 7.06 6.48
N PHE A 55 -9.70 6.70 6.33
CA PHE A 55 -9.20 6.07 5.10
C PHE A 55 -9.87 4.73 4.81
N LYS A 56 -10.08 3.90 5.82
CA LYS A 56 -10.81 2.62 5.67
C LYS A 56 -12.24 2.84 5.21
N LYS A 57 -12.93 3.86 5.71
CA LYS A 57 -14.29 4.21 5.29
C LYS A 57 -14.30 4.66 3.81
N LEU A 58 -13.47 5.64 3.46
CA LEU A 58 -13.37 6.16 2.10
C LEU A 58 -12.96 5.07 1.10
N SER A 59 -12.02 4.21 1.48
CA SER A 59 -11.59 3.08 0.64
C SER A 59 -12.74 2.12 0.33
N LYS A 60 -13.59 1.80 1.32
CA LYS A 60 -14.76 0.95 1.12
C LYS A 60 -15.83 1.62 0.24
N GLU A 61 -16.08 2.90 0.43
CA GLU A 61 -17.02 3.67 -0.40
C GLU A 61 -16.57 3.67 -1.86
N VAL A 62 -15.32 4.05 -2.11
CA VAL A 62 -14.74 4.05 -3.47
C VAL A 62 -14.71 2.64 -4.07
N ALA A 63 -14.37 1.61 -3.30
CA ALA A 63 -14.38 0.22 -3.78
C ALA A 63 -15.79 -0.22 -4.21
N SER A 64 -16.83 0.19 -3.47
CA SER A 64 -18.23 -0.08 -3.82
C SER A 64 -18.62 0.64 -5.11
N GLU A 65 -18.29 1.93 -5.24
CA GLU A 65 -18.57 2.71 -6.45
C GLU A 65 -17.87 2.13 -7.68
N LEU A 66 -16.58 1.79 -7.55
CA LEU A 66 -15.82 1.17 -8.63
C LEU A 66 -16.37 -0.20 -9.02
N GLY A 67 -16.87 -0.98 -8.05
CA GLY A 67 -17.50 -2.28 -8.28
C GLY A 67 -18.81 -2.21 -9.07
N GLN A 68 -19.47 -1.04 -9.12
CA GLN A 68 -20.69 -0.82 -9.89
C GLN A 68 -20.43 -0.40 -11.34
N ILE A 69 -19.18 -0.09 -11.69
CA ILE A 69 -18.82 0.34 -13.05
C ILE A 69 -18.93 -0.86 -14.00
N GLY A 70 -19.75 -0.70 -15.05
CA GLY A 70 -19.88 -1.71 -16.09
C GLY A 70 -18.59 -1.91 -16.90
N THR A 71 -18.39 -3.12 -17.44
CA THR A 71 -17.16 -3.49 -18.17
C THR A 71 -16.80 -2.54 -19.32
N GLU A 72 -17.78 -2.05 -20.08
CA GLU A 72 -17.54 -1.13 -21.21
C GLU A 72 -17.13 0.26 -20.74
N GLU A 73 -17.77 0.76 -19.69
CA GLU A 73 -17.39 2.04 -19.09
C GLU A 73 -16.00 1.96 -18.45
N LEU A 74 -15.68 0.84 -17.79
CA LEU A 74 -14.37 0.60 -17.18
C LEU A 74 -13.25 0.62 -18.25
N LYS A 75 -13.47 -0.08 -19.38
CA LYS A 75 -12.55 -0.05 -20.54
C LYS A 75 -12.33 1.38 -21.05
N LEU A 76 -13.40 2.15 -21.19
CA LEU A 76 -13.33 3.54 -21.66
C LEU A 76 -12.51 4.41 -20.70
N ARG A 77 -12.79 4.34 -19.40
CA ARG A 77 -12.08 5.08 -18.34
C ARG A 77 -10.59 4.75 -18.33
N HIS A 78 -10.24 3.45 -18.37
CA HIS A 78 -8.85 3.01 -18.45
C HIS A 78 -8.14 3.52 -19.71
N SER A 79 -8.77 3.44 -20.89
CA SER A 79 -8.17 3.92 -22.14
C SER A 79 -7.94 5.43 -22.12
N THR A 80 -8.85 6.19 -21.51
CA THR A 80 -8.76 7.65 -21.34
C THR A 80 -7.61 8.01 -20.40
N PHE A 81 -7.48 7.30 -19.28
CA PHE A 81 -6.37 7.46 -18.34
C PHE A 81 -5.02 7.22 -19.00
N LEU A 82 -4.87 6.12 -19.74
CA LEU A 82 -3.63 5.81 -20.46
C LEU A 82 -3.27 6.87 -21.51
N LYS A 83 -4.26 7.38 -22.26
CA LYS A 83 -4.04 8.51 -23.19
C LYS A 83 -3.51 9.75 -22.46
N GLY A 84 -4.03 10.07 -21.28
CA GLY A 84 -3.61 11.20 -20.47
C GLY A 84 -2.17 11.11 -19.97
N ILE A 85 -1.71 9.89 -19.61
CA ILE A 85 -0.33 9.66 -19.17
C ILE A 85 0.65 9.73 -20.36
N ILE A 86 0.33 9.05 -21.46
CA ILE A 86 1.26 8.91 -22.60
C ILE A 86 1.42 10.22 -23.37
N SER A 87 0.35 11.02 -23.49
CA SER A 87 0.38 12.28 -24.25
C SER A 87 1.25 13.38 -23.65
N LYS A 88 1.64 13.26 -22.37
CA LYS A 88 2.44 14.29 -21.68
C LYS A 88 3.95 14.11 -21.76
N GLU A 89 4.46 12.89 -21.98
CA GLU A 89 5.90 12.63 -21.79
C GLU A 89 6.66 12.15 -23.03
N SER A 90 6.02 11.77 -24.12
CA SER A 90 6.76 11.03 -25.13
C SER A 90 6.32 11.35 -26.54
N GLY A 91 7.28 11.64 -27.42
CA GLY A 91 7.11 11.55 -28.88
C GLY A 91 6.79 10.14 -29.40
N ILE A 92 6.05 9.34 -28.62
CA ILE A 92 5.60 7.99 -28.94
C ILE A 92 4.38 8.10 -29.86
N LYS A 93 4.60 7.84 -31.14
CA LYS A 93 3.54 7.59 -32.11
C LYS A 93 3.19 6.10 -32.09
N SER A 94 2.00 5.74 -31.62
CA SER A 94 1.13 4.72 -32.25
C SER A 94 -0.03 4.35 -31.33
N ALA A 95 -1.20 4.16 -31.92
CA ALA A 95 -2.36 3.56 -31.26
C ALA A 95 -2.08 2.15 -30.72
N ASP A 96 -1.05 1.47 -31.25
CA ASP A 96 -0.62 0.14 -30.81
C ASP A 96 -0.05 0.15 -29.40
N THR A 97 0.69 1.20 -29.02
CA THR A 97 1.27 1.32 -27.66
C THR A 97 0.19 1.38 -26.57
N LEU A 98 -0.93 2.06 -26.85
CA LEU A 98 -2.06 2.14 -25.93
C LEU A 98 -2.74 0.77 -25.75
N LYS A 99 -2.88 0.02 -26.85
CA LYS A 99 -3.49 -1.31 -26.86
C LYS A 99 -2.60 -2.31 -26.11
N ASP A 100 -1.29 -2.24 -26.31
CA ASP A 100 -0.32 -3.08 -25.63
C ASP A 100 -0.25 -2.78 -24.13
N LEU A 101 -0.21 -1.51 -23.74
CA LEU A 101 -0.21 -1.11 -22.33
C LEU A 101 -1.54 -1.48 -21.67
N TYR A 102 -2.67 -1.26 -22.34
CA TYR A 102 -3.97 -1.68 -21.83
C TYR A 102 -4.01 -3.18 -21.60
N ASN A 103 -3.59 -3.99 -22.57
CA ASN A 103 -3.55 -5.44 -22.43
C ASN A 103 -2.55 -5.90 -21.34
N LYS A 104 -1.39 -5.26 -21.24
CA LYS A 104 -0.36 -5.57 -20.24
C LYS A 104 -0.83 -5.33 -18.80
N PHE A 105 -1.52 -4.23 -18.55
CA PHE A 105 -1.91 -3.81 -17.20
C PHE A 105 -3.35 -4.20 -16.83
N PHE A 106 -4.25 -4.29 -17.81
CA PHE A 106 -5.70 -4.48 -17.60
C PHE A 106 -6.31 -5.61 -18.44
N GLY A 107 -5.56 -6.21 -19.37
CA GLY A 107 -6.01 -7.40 -20.09
C GLY A 107 -6.17 -8.56 -19.11
N LYS A 108 -7.33 -9.23 -19.16
CA LYS A 108 -7.50 -10.50 -18.45
C LYS A 108 -6.49 -11.51 -19.02
N LYS A 109 -5.74 -12.18 -18.14
CA LYS A 109 -5.05 -13.43 -18.50
C LYS A 109 -6.07 -14.50 -18.86
#